data_AF-A0A1D2A3V4-F1
#
_entry.id   AF-A0A1D2A3V4-F1
#
_cell.length_a   1.000
_cell.length_b   1.000
_cell.length_c   1.000
_cell.angle_alpha   90.00
_cell.angle_beta   90.00
_cell.angle_gamma   90.00
#
_symmetry.space_group_name_H-M   'P 1'
#
loop_
_entity.id
_entity.type
_entity.pdbx_description
1 polymer ?
#
loop_
_entity_poly.entity_id
_entity_poly.type
_entity_poly.pdbx_seq_one_letter_code
_entity_poly.pdbx_strand_id
1 'polypeptide(L)'
;VEPNVRFYCSLQRDPFAVMRDSGASYGWNIILTEIMETIPSLWATSIEFLHSAPSLLAAQPGIKAFASRFRLGSSLEETLAESRYNGCHFWSNFEIGRLDFLRGDAYQRYFQHLDSSGGFFMERYRGGWRVSSRERGARGVGAMPVQGPWALFSYVAVVPARHSEHRPGGDTSRGCPRHLRPSPWAPHTQPHRWGDAPVHSIAAMLFLNKTEIHQFEDIGYTHDIHTHCPQSRELNQHCSCNPEADVNAHGYCMRYYKRQVLGEGSKA
;
A
#
# COMPACT_ATOMS: atom_id res chain seq x y z
N VAL A 1 -2.23 -14.36 4.93
CA VAL A 1 -3.04 -14.50 6.17
C VAL A 1 -2.12 -14.34 7.36
N GLU A 2 -2.40 -13.35 8.20
CA GLU A 2 -1.61 -13.02 9.39
C GLU A 2 -2.02 -13.83 10.63
N PRO A 3 -1.16 -13.92 11.67
CA PRO A 3 -1.57 -14.51 12.95
C PRO A 3 -2.62 -13.66 13.67
N ASN A 4 -3.30 -14.23 14.67
CA ASN A 4 -4.30 -13.55 15.51
C ASN A 4 -5.50 -12.94 14.77
N VAL A 5 -5.76 -13.40 13.55
CA VAL A 5 -6.96 -13.04 12.80
C VAL A 5 -8.16 -13.87 13.23
N ARG A 6 -9.35 -13.30 13.02
CA ARG A 6 -10.63 -14.02 13.16
C ARG A 6 -11.50 -13.75 11.95
N PHE A 7 -12.17 -14.80 11.46
CA PHE A 7 -13.22 -14.71 10.46
C PHE A 7 -14.56 -15.02 11.12
N TYR A 8 -15.56 -14.17 10.89
CA TYR A 8 -16.86 -14.27 11.57
C TYR A 8 -17.99 -14.73 10.66
N CYS A 9 -17.77 -14.70 9.34
CA CYS A 9 -18.80 -15.02 8.36
C CYS A 9 -18.47 -16.34 7.67
N SER A 10 -19.51 -17.14 7.40
CA SER A 10 -19.38 -18.29 6.51
C SER A 10 -19.21 -17.81 5.08
N LEU A 11 -18.16 -18.27 4.39
CA LEU A 11 -17.92 -17.91 3.00
C LEU A 11 -19.05 -18.44 2.10
N GLN A 12 -19.81 -17.54 1.49
CA GLN A 12 -20.91 -17.89 0.59
C GLN A 12 -20.42 -18.28 -0.81
N ARG A 13 -19.24 -17.78 -1.20
CA ARG A 13 -18.59 -18.06 -2.48
C ARG A 13 -17.08 -18.09 -2.30
N ASP A 14 -16.40 -18.83 -3.17
CA ASP A 14 -14.94 -18.78 -3.28
C ASP A 14 -14.48 -17.35 -3.63
N PRO A 15 -13.69 -16.68 -2.77
CA PRO A 15 -13.26 -15.31 -3.01
C PRO A 15 -12.34 -15.19 -4.23
N PHE A 16 -11.58 -16.23 -4.60
CA PHE A 16 -10.77 -16.21 -5.82
C PHE A 16 -11.65 -16.30 -7.07
N ALA A 17 -12.75 -17.04 -7.00
CA ALA A 17 -13.76 -17.04 -8.07
C ALA A 17 -14.43 -15.66 -8.20
N VAL A 18 -14.73 -14.98 -7.08
CA VAL A 18 -15.24 -13.59 -7.11
C VAL A 18 -14.26 -12.66 -7.82
N MET A 19 -12.97 -12.72 -7.47
CA MET A 19 -11.94 -11.89 -8.12
C MET A 19 -11.81 -12.19 -9.61
N ARG A 20 -11.78 -13.47 -10.00
CA ARG A 20 -11.70 -13.87 -11.41
C ARG A 20 -12.91 -13.41 -12.20
N ASP A 21 -14.11 -13.65 -11.69
CA ASP A 21 -15.35 -13.45 -12.43
C ASP A 21 -15.72 -11.96 -12.54
N SER A 22 -15.28 -11.13 -11.59
CA SER A 22 -15.38 -9.66 -11.66
C SER A 22 -14.24 -9.00 -12.45
N GLY A 23 -13.16 -9.73 -12.75
CA GLY A 23 -11.94 -9.17 -13.32
C GLY A 23 -11.12 -8.32 -12.33
N ALA A 24 -11.41 -8.41 -11.03
CA ALA A 24 -10.69 -7.66 -10.01
C ALA A 24 -9.22 -8.12 -9.88
N SER A 25 -8.35 -7.14 -9.62
CA SER A 25 -6.91 -7.33 -9.43
C SER A 25 -6.48 -7.09 -7.98
N TYR A 26 -7.26 -6.32 -7.21
CA TYR A 26 -6.98 -6.06 -5.80
C TYR A 26 -8.26 -6.11 -4.96
N GLY A 27 -8.25 -6.92 -3.89
CA GLY A 27 -9.39 -7.14 -3.00
C GLY A 27 -9.05 -6.82 -1.56
N TRP A 28 -9.93 -6.11 -0.86
CA TRP A 28 -9.75 -5.64 0.52
C TRP A 28 -11.05 -5.70 1.31
N ASN A 29 -10.98 -5.62 2.64
CA ASN A 29 -12.18 -5.53 3.50
C ASN A 29 -12.14 -4.40 4.53
N ILE A 30 -10.95 -3.98 5.00
CA ILE A 30 -10.78 -2.87 5.95
C ILE A 30 -10.06 -1.71 5.26
N ILE A 31 -10.52 -0.48 5.49
CA ILE A 31 -9.83 0.75 5.06
C ILE A 31 -9.60 1.67 6.27
N LEU A 32 -8.36 2.11 6.47
CA LEU A 32 -7.93 2.89 7.63
C LEU A 32 -7.21 4.17 7.23
N THR A 33 -7.04 5.07 8.19
CA THR A 33 -6.18 6.25 8.06
C THR A 33 -4.81 5.92 8.63
N GLU A 34 -3.76 6.20 7.86
CA GLU A 34 -2.37 6.06 8.30
C GLU A 34 -1.98 7.15 9.30
N ILE A 35 -1.05 6.82 10.19
CA ILE A 35 -0.35 7.79 11.03
C ILE A 35 0.65 8.53 10.13
N MET A 36 0.32 9.74 9.68
CA MET A 36 1.10 10.46 8.67
C MET A 36 2.56 10.73 9.08
N GLU A 37 2.86 10.75 10.38
CA GLU A 37 4.21 10.84 10.93
C GLU A 37 5.08 9.62 10.58
N THR A 38 4.46 8.49 10.21
CA THR A 38 5.16 7.28 9.79
C THR A 38 5.56 7.27 8.32
N ILE A 39 4.89 8.11 7.52
CA ILE A 39 5.04 8.20 6.06
C ILE A 39 5.22 9.66 5.54
N PRO A 40 5.93 10.58 6.24
CA PRO A 40 6.04 11.98 5.84
C PRO A 40 6.53 12.22 4.41
N SER A 41 7.34 11.33 3.84
CA SER A 41 7.88 11.51 2.49
C SER A 41 7.27 10.60 1.42
N LEU A 42 6.44 9.61 1.79
CA LEU A 42 5.87 8.61 0.87
C LEU A 42 5.10 9.24 -0.29
N TRP A 43 4.23 10.21 0.02
CA TRP A 43 3.43 10.85 -1.03
C TRP A 43 4.30 11.66 -1.99
N ALA A 44 5.28 12.39 -1.47
CA ALA A 44 6.18 13.19 -2.29
C ALA A 44 6.98 12.30 -3.25
N THR A 45 7.57 11.22 -2.74
CA THR A 45 8.28 10.23 -3.57
C THR A 45 7.35 9.54 -4.57
N SER A 46 6.08 9.33 -4.22
CA SER A 46 5.10 8.79 -5.17
C SER A 46 4.81 9.76 -6.31
N ILE A 47 4.67 11.06 -6.03
CA ILE A 47 4.50 12.08 -7.07
C ILE A 47 5.77 12.24 -7.92
N GLU A 48 6.96 12.14 -7.33
CA GLU A 48 8.24 12.13 -8.06
C GLU A 48 8.28 11.01 -9.09
N PHE A 49 7.84 9.80 -8.72
CA PHE A 49 7.68 8.70 -9.67
C PHE A 49 6.75 9.08 -10.82
N LEU A 50 5.60 9.71 -10.52
CA LEU A 50 4.63 10.11 -11.54
C LEU A 50 5.23 11.09 -12.56
N HIS A 51 6.11 12.00 -12.14
CA HIS A 51 6.82 12.90 -13.05
C HIS A 51 7.94 12.22 -13.85
N SER A 52 8.57 11.19 -13.27
CA SER A 52 9.68 10.48 -13.91
C SER A 52 9.26 9.45 -14.98
N ALA A 53 8.01 8.98 -14.93
CA ALA A 53 7.53 7.87 -15.77
C ALA A 53 6.23 8.15 -16.54
N PRO A 54 6.04 9.33 -17.18
CA PRO A 54 4.75 9.74 -17.75
C PRO A 54 4.16 8.77 -18.79
N SER A 55 5.01 8.09 -19.57
CA SER A 55 4.57 7.09 -20.55
C SER A 55 3.99 5.83 -19.93
N LEU A 56 4.59 5.35 -18.82
CA LEU A 56 4.08 4.20 -18.07
C LEU A 56 2.70 4.53 -17.50
N LEU A 57 2.51 5.77 -17.05
CA LEU A 57 1.28 6.23 -16.42
C LEU A 57 0.16 6.47 -17.43
N ALA A 58 0.48 7.03 -18.61
CA ALA A 58 -0.48 7.19 -19.69
C ALA A 58 -1.06 5.84 -20.16
N ALA A 59 -0.29 4.76 -20.01
CA ALA A 59 -0.71 3.40 -20.29
C ALA A 59 -1.60 2.78 -19.20
N GLN A 60 -1.63 3.33 -17.98
CA GLN A 60 -2.44 2.80 -16.89
C GLN A 60 -3.82 3.46 -16.84
N PRO A 61 -4.89 2.66 -16.73
CA PRO A 61 -6.24 3.18 -16.78
C PRO A 61 -6.67 3.83 -15.44
N GLY A 62 -6.10 3.39 -14.31
CA GLY A 62 -6.27 4.03 -13.00
C GLY A 62 -5.85 5.49 -12.97
N ILE A 63 -4.71 5.82 -13.60
CA ILE A 63 -4.21 7.20 -13.67
C ILE A 63 -5.12 8.08 -14.51
N LYS A 64 -5.85 7.59 -15.51
CA LYS A 64 -6.80 8.44 -16.24
C LYS A 64 -7.95 8.89 -15.34
N ALA A 65 -8.45 8.00 -14.49
CA ALA A 65 -9.43 8.33 -13.47
C ALA A 65 -8.83 9.22 -12.37
N PHE A 66 -7.61 8.90 -11.90
CA PHE A 66 -6.87 9.69 -10.92
C PHE A 66 -6.59 11.11 -11.43
N ALA A 67 -6.04 11.27 -12.64
CA ALA A 67 -5.70 12.53 -13.28
C ALA A 67 -6.93 13.41 -13.59
N SER A 68 -8.11 12.80 -13.80
CA SER A 68 -9.37 13.57 -13.92
C SER A 68 -9.78 14.25 -12.60
N ARG A 69 -9.27 13.75 -11.46
CA ARG A 69 -9.57 14.24 -10.11
C ARG A 69 -8.37 14.96 -9.46
N PHE A 70 -7.16 14.66 -9.92
CA PHE A 70 -5.88 15.22 -9.52
C PHE A 70 -5.18 15.82 -10.73
N ARG A 71 -4.99 17.15 -10.77
CA ARG A 71 -4.16 17.74 -11.80
C ARG A 71 -2.70 17.40 -11.52
N LEU A 72 -2.12 16.55 -12.37
CA LEU A 72 -0.67 16.52 -12.53
C LEU A 72 -0.28 17.86 -13.15
N GLY A 73 0.28 18.74 -12.32
CA GLY A 73 0.77 20.04 -12.76
C GLY A 73 1.87 19.89 -13.79
N SER A 74 2.22 20.99 -14.44
CA SER A 74 3.33 21.07 -15.39
C SER A 74 4.70 20.80 -14.74
N SER A 75 4.76 20.92 -13.41
CA SER A 75 5.95 20.66 -12.59
C SER A 75 5.62 19.82 -11.35
N LEU A 76 6.67 19.21 -10.78
CA LEU A 76 6.62 18.50 -9.51
C LEU A 76 6.11 19.42 -8.38
N GLU A 77 6.62 20.65 -8.31
CA GLU A 77 6.27 21.61 -7.27
C GLU A 77 4.77 21.98 -7.30
N GLU A 78 4.23 22.24 -8.48
CA GLU A 78 2.80 22.51 -8.69
C GLU A 78 1.94 21.32 -8.26
N THR A 79 2.35 20.10 -8.66
CA THR A 79 1.62 18.88 -8.28
C THR A 79 1.64 18.66 -6.77
N LEU A 80 2.76 18.90 -6.09
CA LEU A 80 2.86 18.76 -4.63
C LEU A 80 2.11 19.85 -3.87
N ALA A 81 2.01 21.06 -4.43
CA ALA A 81 1.24 22.15 -3.82
C ALA A 81 -0.26 21.87 -3.88
N GLU A 82 -0.74 21.30 -4.99
CA GLU A 82 -2.14 20.98 -5.22
C GLU A 82 -2.55 19.60 -4.67
N SER A 83 -1.59 18.71 -4.42
CA SER A 83 -1.87 17.35 -3.94
C SER A 83 -1.45 17.05 -2.52
N ARG A 84 -2.38 16.44 -1.80
CA ARG A 84 -2.16 15.95 -0.45
C ARG A 84 -2.72 14.55 -0.32
N TYR A 85 -1.88 13.63 0.14
CA TYR A 85 -2.35 12.32 0.58
C TYR A 85 -3.16 12.48 1.87
N ASN A 86 -4.35 11.90 1.90
CA ASN A 86 -5.25 11.95 3.05
C ASN A 86 -4.99 10.82 4.07
N GLY A 87 -3.97 9.99 3.83
CA GLY A 87 -3.58 8.86 4.69
C GLY A 87 -4.43 7.60 4.49
N CYS A 88 -5.48 7.64 3.66
CA CYS A 88 -6.37 6.50 3.51
C CYS A 88 -5.73 5.36 2.72
N HIS A 89 -5.74 4.17 3.31
CA HIS A 89 -5.19 2.97 2.71
C HIS A 89 -6.05 1.74 3.03
N PHE A 90 -6.04 0.77 2.13
CA PHE A 90 -6.54 -0.58 2.35
C PHE A 90 -5.58 -1.30 3.30
N TRP A 91 -6.13 -1.91 4.35
CA TRP A 91 -5.31 -2.53 5.39
C TRP A 91 -4.83 -3.91 4.94
N SER A 92 -3.53 -4.02 4.64
CA SER A 92 -2.94 -5.17 3.93
C SER A 92 -2.90 -6.47 4.73
N ASN A 93 -3.18 -6.45 6.04
CA ASN A 93 -3.33 -7.67 6.85
C ASN A 93 -4.41 -8.61 6.25
N PHE A 94 -5.43 -8.04 5.59
CA PHE A 94 -6.32 -8.76 4.69
C PHE A 94 -6.23 -8.18 3.27
N GLU A 95 -5.69 -8.97 2.35
CA GLU A 95 -5.72 -8.65 0.93
C GLU A 95 -5.84 -9.91 0.06
N ILE A 96 -6.55 -9.77 -1.05
CA ILE A 96 -6.61 -10.77 -2.12
C ILE A 96 -6.14 -10.08 -3.39
N GLY A 97 -4.87 -10.28 -3.75
CA GLY A 97 -4.25 -9.65 -4.92
C GLY A 97 -4.00 -10.63 -6.06
N ARG A 98 -4.21 -10.17 -7.31
CA ARG A 98 -3.67 -10.84 -8.49
C ARG A 98 -2.17 -10.61 -8.55
N LEU A 99 -1.42 -11.71 -8.57
CA LEU A 99 0.04 -11.61 -8.63
C LEU A 99 0.55 -10.93 -9.91
N ASP A 100 -0.18 -11.03 -11.02
CA ASP A 100 0.21 -10.39 -12.27
C ASP A 100 0.22 -8.86 -12.16
N PHE A 101 -0.63 -8.29 -11.28
CA PHE A 101 -0.60 -6.87 -10.96
C PHE A 101 0.66 -6.50 -10.17
N LEU A 102 0.92 -7.20 -9.06
CA LEU A 102 2.10 -6.96 -8.21
C LEU A 102 3.43 -7.25 -8.92
N ARG A 103 3.43 -8.18 -9.89
CA ARG A 103 4.60 -8.50 -10.73
C ARG A 103 4.66 -7.68 -12.01
N GLY A 104 3.64 -6.86 -12.28
CA GLY A 104 3.55 -6.03 -13.47
C GLY A 104 4.60 -4.92 -13.50
N ASP A 105 5.00 -4.50 -14.69
CA ASP A 105 6.06 -3.49 -14.91
C ASP A 105 5.78 -2.17 -14.17
N ALA A 106 4.52 -1.72 -14.13
CA ALA A 106 4.13 -0.51 -13.43
C ALA A 106 4.38 -0.59 -11.92
N TYR A 107 3.90 -1.66 -11.28
CA TYR A 107 4.09 -1.86 -9.85
C TYR A 107 5.57 -2.05 -9.51
N GLN A 108 6.29 -2.87 -10.28
CA GLN A 108 7.71 -3.15 -10.03
C GLN A 108 8.57 -1.89 -10.14
N ARG A 109 8.35 -1.04 -11.15
CA ARG A 109 9.08 0.23 -11.29
C ARG A 109 8.73 1.22 -10.18
N TYR A 110 7.46 1.29 -9.79
CA TYR A 110 7.04 2.13 -8.66
C TYR A 110 7.70 1.67 -7.36
N PHE A 111 7.64 0.36 -7.06
CA PHE A 111 8.29 -0.21 -5.88
C PHE A 111 9.80 0.02 -5.89
N GLN A 112 10.48 -0.20 -7.02
CA GLN A 112 11.92 0.05 -7.15
C GLN A 112 12.27 1.54 -6.92
N HIS A 113 11.44 2.46 -7.41
CA HIS A 113 11.61 3.88 -7.15
C HIS A 113 11.49 4.19 -5.64
N LEU A 114 10.46 3.65 -4.98
CA LEU A 114 10.30 3.79 -3.52
C LEU A 114 11.47 3.17 -2.74
N ASP A 115 11.91 1.97 -3.12
CA ASP A 115 12.99 1.27 -2.42
C ASP A 115 14.32 2.03 -2.53
N SER A 116 14.59 2.58 -3.71
CA SER A 116 15.80 3.38 -3.95
C SER A 116 15.85 4.70 -3.16
N SER A 117 14.71 5.19 -2.65
CA SER A 117 14.67 6.41 -1.83
C SER A 117 15.06 6.16 -0.37
N GLY A 118 15.01 4.90 0.08
CA GLY A 118 15.36 4.49 1.45
C GLY A 118 14.25 4.63 2.49
N GLY A 119 13.04 5.08 2.12
CA GLY A 119 11.92 5.31 3.05
C GLY A 119 11.40 4.07 3.78
N PHE A 120 11.65 2.86 3.27
CA PHE A 120 11.32 1.60 3.97
C PHE A 120 12.22 1.32 5.20
N PHE A 121 13.42 1.89 5.21
CA PHE A 121 14.39 1.67 6.28
C PHE A 121 14.53 2.87 7.19
N MET A 122 14.47 4.07 6.62
CA MET A 122 14.73 5.33 7.30
C MET A 122 13.76 6.41 6.83
N GLU A 123 12.72 6.70 7.62
CA GLU A 123 12.01 7.98 7.54
C GLU A 123 12.55 8.92 8.61
N ARG A 124 12.76 10.19 8.25
CA ARG A 124 13.24 11.22 9.19
C ARG A 124 12.16 12.28 9.38
N TYR A 125 11.69 12.46 10.62
CA TYR A 125 10.88 13.62 11.01
C TYR A 125 11.61 14.91 10.60
N ARG A 126 10.89 15.95 10.17
CA ARG A 126 11.48 17.25 9.80
C ARG A 126 12.24 17.84 10.99
N GLY A 127 13.54 17.55 11.02
CA GLY A 127 14.51 17.84 12.07
C GLY A 127 15.92 17.59 11.52
N GLY A 128 16.28 18.37 10.50
CA GLY A 128 17.65 18.66 10.04
C GLY A 128 18.37 17.56 9.25
N TRP A 129 18.54 17.75 7.94
CA TRP A 129 19.86 18.04 7.37
C TRP A 129 19.66 18.93 6.14
N ARG A 130 20.39 20.04 6.10
CA ARG A 130 20.62 20.81 4.89
C ARG A 130 21.74 20.09 4.15
N VAL A 131 21.45 19.38 3.07
CA VAL A 131 22.51 18.88 2.18
C VAL A 131 23.01 20.09 1.40
N SER A 132 24.19 20.57 1.78
CA SER A 132 24.95 21.56 1.04
C SER A 132 25.25 21.00 -0.35
N SER A 133 24.85 21.75 -1.38
CA SER A 133 25.15 21.48 -2.77
C SER A 133 26.66 21.54 -3.03
N ARG A 134 27.34 20.40 -3.00
CA ARG A 134 28.61 20.17 -3.69
C ARG A 134 28.98 18.69 -3.64
N GLU A 135 28.66 17.97 -4.71
CA GLU A 135 29.62 17.19 -5.50
C GLU A 135 28.88 16.44 -6.61
N ARG A 136 29.05 16.93 -7.84
CA ARG A 136 28.78 16.18 -9.07
C ARG A 136 29.90 15.15 -9.23
N GLY A 137 29.55 13.88 -9.44
CA GLY A 137 30.38 12.97 -10.23
C GLY A 137 30.41 11.52 -9.77
N ALA A 138 29.68 10.64 -10.48
CA ALA A 138 30.06 9.27 -10.85
C ALA A 138 28.87 8.65 -11.62
N ARG A 139 28.94 8.60 -12.96
CA ARG A 139 29.20 7.39 -13.79
C ARG A 139 28.24 6.22 -13.51
N GLY A 140 27.51 5.84 -14.57
CA GLY A 140 26.42 4.88 -14.53
C GLY A 140 26.83 3.41 -14.51
N VAL A 141 25.82 2.56 -14.40
CA VAL A 141 25.88 1.12 -14.64
C VAL A 141 24.55 0.69 -15.28
N GLY A 142 24.66 -0.11 -16.35
CA GLY A 142 23.61 -0.40 -17.31
C GLY A 142 22.52 -1.37 -16.84
N ALA A 143 21.40 -1.30 -17.55
CA ALA A 143 20.29 -2.24 -17.47
C ALA A 143 20.66 -3.59 -18.11
N MET A 144 20.21 -4.68 -17.49
CA MET A 144 20.22 -6.04 -18.08
C MET A 144 18.77 -6.53 -18.18
N PRO A 145 18.38 -7.21 -19.28
CA PRO A 145 17.02 -7.67 -19.49
C PRO A 145 16.79 -9.05 -18.88
N VAL A 146 15.57 -9.34 -18.43
CA VAL A 146 15.16 -10.71 -18.07
C VAL A 146 13.98 -11.11 -18.94
N GLN A 147 14.20 -12.11 -19.81
CA GLN A 147 13.21 -12.76 -20.66
C GLN A 147 12.79 -14.13 -20.06
N GLY A 148 11.46 -14.37 -20.04
CA GLY A 148 10.79 -15.68 -20.16
C GLY A 148 10.65 -16.59 -18.92
N PRO A 149 9.84 -17.67 -18.98
CA PRO A 149 8.48 -17.74 -19.51
C PRO A 149 7.46 -18.53 -18.61
N TRP A 150 6.15 -18.26 -18.83
CA TRP A 150 4.90 -19.00 -18.52
C TRP A 150 4.54 -19.49 -17.10
N ALA A 151 3.54 -18.80 -16.55
CA ALA A 151 2.27 -19.28 -15.99
C ALA A 151 2.20 -20.61 -15.21
N LEU A 152 1.74 -20.53 -13.96
CA LEU A 152 0.54 -21.21 -13.42
C LEU A 152 0.30 -20.72 -11.98
N PHE A 153 -0.98 -20.46 -11.65
CA PHE A 153 -1.53 -20.00 -10.36
C PHE A 153 -1.19 -18.55 -9.93
N SER A 154 -2.03 -17.58 -10.32
CA SER A 154 -1.86 -16.15 -9.98
C SER A 154 -2.84 -15.65 -8.92
N TYR A 155 -2.95 -16.35 -7.78
CA TYR A 155 -3.52 -15.78 -6.56
C TYR A 155 -2.69 -16.23 -5.37
N VAL A 156 -2.16 -15.27 -4.62
CA VAL A 156 -1.50 -15.52 -3.33
C VAL A 156 -2.00 -14.44 -2.39
N ALA A 157 -2.51 -14.83 -1.22
CA ALA A 157 -2.57 -13.94 -0.09
C ALA A 157 -1.10 -13.63 0.27
N VAL A 158 -0.64 -12.40 0.08
CA VAL A 158 0.74 -12.04 0.39
C VAL A 158 0.95 -12.24 1.89
N VAL A 159 2.03 -12.95 2.24
CA VAL A 159 2.39 -13.28 3.62
C VAL A 159 3.73 -12.59 3.88
N PRO A 160 3.83 -11.65 4.83
CA PRO A 160 5.12 -11.25 5.36
C PRO A 160 5.74 -12.44 6.11
N ALA A 161 6.97 -12.79 5.75
CA ALA A 161 7.70 -13.89 6.38
C ALA A 161 7.98 -13.59 7.87
N ARG A 162 7.68 -14.56 8.75
CA ARG A 162 8.17 -14.56 10.14
C ARG A 162 9.68 -14.75 10.17
N HIS A 163 10.39 -13.91 10.92
CA HIS A 163 11.58 -14.38 11.64
C HIS A 163 11.14 -14.95 12.99
N SER A 164 11.09 -16.28 13.10
CA SER A 164 11.08 -16.97 14.38
C SER A 164 12.52 -17.03 14.91
N GLU A 165 12.78 -16.41 16.06
CA GLU A 165 14.03 -16.63 16.79
C GLU A 165 14.05 -18.04 17.38
N HIS A 166 14.78 -18.93 16.71
CA HIS A 166 15.45 -20.05 17.36
C HIS A 166 16.94 -19.81 17.28
N ARG A 167 17.56 -19.50 18.42
CA ARG A 167 19.01 -19.59 18.58
C ARG A 167 19.42 -21.06 18.56
N PRO A 168 20.46 -21.39 17.80
CA PRO A 168 21.67 -21.88 18.45
C PRO A 168 22.91 -21.12 17.98
N GLY A 169 23.90 -21.05 18.89
CA GLY A 169 25.09 -20.21 18.75
C GLY A 169 26.05 -20.60 17.62
N GLY A 170 26.84 -19.62 17.19
CA GLY A 170 27.94 -19.81 16.26
C GLY A 170 28.46 -18.51 15.66
N ASP A 171 29.52 -17.99 16.27
CA ASP A 171 30.57 -17.11 15.74
C ASP A 171 30.26 -15.63 15.40
N THR A 172 30.69 -14.75 16.31
CA THR A 172 30.61 -13.28 16.23
C THR A 172 31.95 -12.69 15.76
N SER A 173 32.11 -12.41 14.47
CA SER A 173 33.17 -11.47 14.04
C SER A 173 33.00 -10.87 12.64
N ARG A 174 31.85 -10.27 12.33
CA ARG A 174 31.76 -9.18 11.33
C ARG A 174 30.75 -8.13 11.81
N GLY A 175 31.24 -7.24 12.67
CA GLY A 175 30.45 -6.14 13.22
C GLY A 175 30.05 -5.12 12.15
N CYS A 176 28.82 -4.63 12.25
CA CYS A 176 28.31 -3.48 11.49
C CYS A 176 29.29 -2.28 11.62
N PRO A 177 29.62 -1.57 10.52
CA PRO A 177 30.54 -0.43 10.54
C PRO A 177 30.19 0.57 11.65
N ARG A 178 31.18 1.01 12.42
CA ARG A 178 30.98 1.89 13.61
C ARG A 178 30.27 3.21 13.30
N HIS A 179 30.20 3.62 12.04
CA HIS A 179 29.50 4.84 11.60
C HIS A 179 27.98 4.69 11.45
N LEU A 180 27.43 3.48 11.58
CA LEU A 180 25.99 3.19 11.55
C LEU A 180 25.40 2.88 12.93
N ARG A 181 26.17 3.06 14.02
CA ARG A 181 25.62 2.91 15.37
C ARG A 181 24.94 4.21 15.81
N PRO A 182 23.65 4.19 16.19
CA PRO A 182 22.99 5.34 16.77
C PRO A 182 23.68 5.75 18.07
N SER A 183 23.75 7.06 18.33
CA SER A 183 24.24 7.61 19.60
C SER A 183 23.38 7.09 20.77
N PRO A 184 23.97 6.73 21.93
CA PRO A 184 23.21 6.30 23.12
C PRO A 184 22.31 7.39 23.70
N TRP A 185 22.45 8.64 23.25
CA TRP A 185 21.76 9.82 23.77
C TRP A 185 20.80 10.48 22.77
N ALA A 186 20.53 9.83 21.63
CA ALA A 186 19.47 10.29 20.75
C ALA A 186 18.12 10.03 21.44
N PRO A 187 17.23 11.04 21.59
CA PRO A 187 15.88 10.79 22.10
C PRO A 187 15.23 9.71 21.23
N HIS A 188 14.49 8.79 21.85
CA HIS A 188 13.91 7.60 21.24
C HIS A 188 12.98 7.92 20.05
N THR A 189 13.54 8.30 18.91
CA THR A 189 12.83 8.29 17.63
C THR A 189 12.95 6.88 17.11
N GLN A 190 11.91 6.08 17.28
CA GLN A 190 11.77 4.85 16.50
C GLN A 190 11.92 5.23 15.01
N PRO A 191 12.72 4.49 14.22
CA PRO A 191 12.72 4.70 12.79
C PRO A 191 11.30 4.44 12.30
N HIS A 192 10.65 5.49 11.81
CA HIS A 192 9.42 5.35 11.06
C HIS A 192 9.75 4.68 9.72
N ARG A 193 8.86 3.83 9.24
CA ARG A 193 9.03 3.06 8.01
C ARG A 193 7.73 3.09 7.26
N TRP A 194 7.81 3.14 5.94
CA TRP A 194 6.62 2.94 5.13
C TRP A 194 6.10 1.52 5.33
N GLY A 195 4.85 1.42 5.79
CA GLY A 195 4.11 0.16 5.77
C GLY A 195 3.81 -0.25 4.33
N ASP A 196 3.66 -1.55 4.12
CA ASP A 196 3.21 -2.09 2.83
C ASP A 196 1.79 -1.66 2.49
N ALA A 197 0.90 -1.52 3.49
CA ALA A 197 -0.49 -1.12 3.31
C ALA A 197 -0.69 0.19 2.52
N PRO A 198 -0.09 1.34 2.91
CA PRO A 198 -0.17 2.57 2.11
C PRO A 198 0.53 2.45 0.75
N VAL A 199 1.60 1.68 0.62
CA VAL A 199 2.30 1.47 -0.66
C VAL A 199 1.43 0.69 -1.66
N HIS A 200 0.85 -0.44 -1.24
CA HIS A 200 -0.07 -1.24 -2.05
C HIS A 200 -1.31 -0.43 -2.44
N SER A 201 -1.83 0.36 -1.51
CA SER A 201 -3.03 1.18 -1.73
C SER A 201 -2.79 2.31 -2.74
N ILE A 202 -1.67 3.03 -2.61
CA ILE A 202 -1.30 4.07 -3.59
C ILE A 202 -1.08 3.42 -4.96
N ALA A 203 -0.35 2.30 -5.04
CA ALA A 203 -0.13 1.61 -6.30
C ALA A 203 -1.44 1.13 -6.95
N ALA A 204 -2.36 0.54 -6.17
CA ALA A 204 -3.66 0.10 -6.66
C ALA A 204 -4.48 1.29 -7.19
N MET A 205 -4.56 2.39 -6.45
CA MET A 205 -5.30 3.59 -6.86
C MET A 205 -4.70 4.30 -8.08
N LEU A 206 -3.38 4.21 -8.26
CA LEU A 206 -2.69 4.78 -9.42
C LEU A 206 -2.84 3.89 -10.65
N PHE A 207 -2.62 2.58 -10.52
CA PHE A 207 -2.42 1.72 -11.70
C PHE A 207 -3.65 0.91 -12.11
N LEU A 208 -4.60 0.65 -11.20
CA LEU A 208 -5.80 -0.13 -11.49
C LEU A 208 -7.01 0.78 -11.74
N ASN A 209 -7.95 0.32 -12.58
CA ASN A 209 -9.27 0.94 -12.61
C ASN A 209 -10.01 0.74 -11.29
N LYS A 210 -10.94 1.65 -10.99
CA LYS A 210 -11.86 1.48 -9.85
C LYS A 210 -12.62 0.15 -9.88
N THR A 211 -12.92 -0.37 -11.06
CA THR A 211 -13.63 -1.65 -11.25
C THR A 211 -12.75 -2.87 -11.01
N GLU A 212 -11.43 -2.69 -11.00
CA GLU A 212 -10.45 -3.73 -10.71
C GLU A 212 -10.09 -3.80 -9.21
N ILE A 213 -10.68 -2.91 -8.39
CA ILE A 213 -10.53 -2.87 -6.94
C ILE A 213 -11.86 -3.32 -6.32
N HIS A 214 -11.83 -4.42 -5.57
CA HIS A 214 -13.02 -5.06 -5.01
C HIS A 214 -13.04 -4.94 -3.47
N GLN A 215 -14.17 -4.50 -2.92
CA GLN A 215 -14.41 -4.57 -1.49
C GLN A 215 -15.16 -5.87 -1.15
N PHE A 216 -14.56 -6.71 -0.32
CA PHE A 216 -15.21 -7.89 0.25
C PHE A 216 -16.09 -7.51 1.44
N GLU A 217 -17.31 -7.04 1.15
CA GLU A 217 -18.29 -6.68 2.18
C GLU A 217 -18.77 -7.90 2.99
N ASP A 218 -18.75 -9.10 2.40
CA ASP A 218 -19.30 -10.35 2.94
C ASP A 218 -18.31 -11.16 3.81
N ILE A 219 -17.03 -10.79 3.84
CA ILE A 219 -15.99 -11.48 4.62
C ILE A 219 -15.73 -10.74 5.93
N GLY A 220 -16.54 -11.02 6.96
CA GLY A 220 -16.34 -10.48 8.31
C GLY A 220 -15.00 -10.93 8.91
N TYR A 221 -14.18 -9.97 9.33
CA TYR A 221 -12.77 -10.17 9.66
C TYR A 221 -12.30 -9.23 10.78
N THR A 222 -11.48 -9.73 11.70
CA THR A 222 -10.75 -8.90 12.67
C THR A 222 -9.27 -9.23 12.62
N HIS A 223 -8.45 -8.19 12.73
CA HIS A 223 -7.06 -8.29 13.18
C HIS A 223 -6.85 -7.21 14.26
N ASP A 224 -6.20 -7.56 15.37
CA ASP A 224 -6.06 -6.72 16.56
C ASP A 224 -7.38 -6.03 17.00
N ILE A 225 -7.43 -4.69 16.95
CA ILE A 225 -8.57 -3.88 17.40
C ILE A 225 -9.53 -3.51 16.26
N HIS A 226 -9.18 -3.80 15.00
CA HIS A 226 -9.96 -3.39 13.84
C HIS A 226 -10.79 -4.55 13.32
N THR A 227 -12.09 -4.31 13.21
CA THR A 227 -13.08 -5.30 12.78
C THR A 227 -13.82 -4.77 11.57
N HIS A 228 -13.90 -5.58 10.52
CA HIS A 228 -14.91 -5.44 9.47
C HIS A 228 -16.06 -6.41 9.74
N CYS A 229 -17.28 -5.91 9.76
CA CYS A 229 -18.49 -6.69 9.91
C CYS A 229 -19.57 -6.21 8.92
N PRO A 230 -20.17 -7.12 8.12
CA PRO A 230 -21.15 -6.73 7.10
C PRO A 230 -22.34 -5.97 7.72
N GLN A 231 -22.69 -4.85 7.10
CA GLN A 231 -23.77 -3.96 7.59
C GLN A 231 -25.17 -4.37 7.09
N SER A 232 -25.25 -5.05 5.94
CA SER A 232 -26.54 -5.49 5.42
C SER A 232 -27.07 -6.68 6.22
N ARG A 233 -28.38 -6.70 6.44
CA ARG A 233 -29.04 -7.79 7.18
C ARG A 233 -28.89 -9.12 6.46
N GLU A 234 -28.84 -9.11 5.14
CA GLU A 234 -28.70 -10.28 4.29
C GLU A 234 -27.33 -10.93 4.47
N LEU A 235 -26.25 -10.15 4.43
CA LEU A 235 -24.90 -10.68 4.63
C LEU A 235 -24.67 -11.07 6.10
N ASN A 236 -25.17 -10.27 7.04
CA ASN A 236 -24.95 -10.50 8.47
C ASN A 236 -25.64 -11.77 9.00
N GLN A 237 -26.69 -12.30 8.33
CA GLN A 237 -27.29 -13.60 8.66
C GLN A 237 -26.29 -14.77 8.64
N HIS A 238 -25.19 -14.62 7.90
CA HIS A 238 -24.13 -15.63 7.81
C HIS A 238 -22.95 -15.35 8.74
N CYS A 239 -23.08 -14.38 9.65
CA CYS A 239 -21.99 -13.84 10.46
C CYS A 239 -22.28 -13.90 11.96
N SER A 240 -21.21 -13.97 12.77
CA SER A 240 -21.27 -13.93 14.23
C SER A 240 -20.70 -12.64 14.85
N CYS A 241 -20.42 -11.62 14.04
CA CYS A 241 -19.87 -10.33 14.48
C CYS A 241 -20.97 -9.30 14.74
N ASN A 242 -20.66 -8.28 15.57
CA ASN A 242 -21.54 -7.13 15.78
C ASN A 242 -21.29 -6.05 14.69
N PRO A 243 -22.30 -5.70 13.87
CA PRO A 243 -22.19 -4.62 12.87
C PRO A 243 -21.78 -3.26 13.47
N GLU A 244 -22.11 -2.97 14.72
CA GLU A 244 -21.73 -1.71 15.37
C GLU A 244 -20.23 -1.60 15.66
N ALA A 245 -19.51 -2.73 15.68
CA ALA A 245 -18.06 -2.77 15.87
C ALA A 245 -17.29 -2.59 14.54
N ASP A 246 -17.99 -2.43 13.43
CA ASP A 246 -17.41 -2.27 12.10
C ASP A 246 -16.65 -0.93 11.97
N VAL A 247 -15.34 -1.02 11.72
CA VAL A 247 -14.48 0.16 11.58
C VAL A 247 -14.82 0.99 10.33
N ASN A 248 -15.37 0.34 9.31
CA ASN A 248 -15.71 0.98 8.05
C ASN A 248 -16.98 1.84 8.16
N ALA A 249 -18.00 1.40 8.91
CA ALA A 249 -19.31 2.04 9.03
C ALA A 249 -19.23 3.52 9.42
N HIS A 250 -18.26 3.86 10.28
CA HIS A 250 -18.03 5.22 10.77
C HIS A 250 -16.64 5.78 10.44
N GLY A 251 -15.87 5.07 9.60
CA GLY A 251 -14.53 5.47 9.18
C GLY A 251 -14.52 6.66 8.22
N TYR A 252 -13.61 7.61 8.43
CA TYR A 252 -13.37 8.72 7.50
C TYR A 252 -13.01 8.20 6.10
N CYS A 253 -12.10 7.22 6.03
CA CYS A 253 -11.61 6.69 4.76
C CYS A 253 -12.68 5.95 3.97
N MET A 254 -13.55 5.17 4.62
CA MET A 254 -14.69 4.54 3.95
C MET A 254 -15.65 5.58 3.37
N ARG A 255 -16.01 6.61 4.15
CA ARG A 255 -16.85 7.72 3.65
C ARG A 255 -16.20 8.47 2.49
N TYR A 256 -14.89 8.68 2.56
CA TYR A 256 -14.14 9.30 1.48
C TYR A 256 -14.16 8.42 0.24
N TYR A 257 -13.85 7.14 0.37
CA TYR A 257 -13.81 6.16 -0.72
C TYR A 257 -15.15 6.07 -1.46
N LYS A 258 -16.26 5.88 -0.73
CA LYS A 258 -17.61 5.82 -1.32
C LYS A 258 -17.94 7.06 -2.14
N ARG A 259 -17.70 8.26 -1.60
CA ARG A 259 -18.03 9.52 -2.28
C ARG A 259 -17.07 9.86 -3.43
N GLN A 260 -15.78 9.71 -3.21
CA GLN A 260 -14.76 10.24 -4.09
C GLN A 260 -14.28 9.23 -5.13
N VAL A 261 -14.33 7.94 -4.82
CA VAL A 261 -13.86 6.86 -5.70
C VAL A 261 -15.05 6.15 -6.35
N LEU A 262 -16.04 5.73 -5.57
CA LEU A 262 -17.22 5.03 -6.11
C LEU A 262 -18.25 5.99 -6.72
N GLY A 263 -18.28 7.26 -6.27
CA GLY A 263 -19.24 8.26 -6.72
C GLY A 263 -20.60 8.16 -6.03
N GLU A 264 -20.69 7.42 -4.93
CA GLU A 264 -21.93 7.26 -4.15
C GLU A 264 -22.29 8.58 -3.46
N GLY A 265 -23.57 8.97 -3.54
CA GLY A 265 -24.09 10.16 -2.87
C GLY A 265 -23.80 11.49 -3.57
N SER A 266 -23.15 11.49 -4.74
CA SER A 266 -23.12 12.66 -5.63
C SER A 266 -24.47 12.73 -6.35
N LYS A 267 -25.40 13.56 -5.86
CA LYS A 267 -26.60 13.88 -6.63
C LYS A 267 -26.17 14.52 -7.95
N ALA A 268 -26.76 14.05 -9.06
CA ALA A 268 -26.75 14.72 -10.35
C ALA A 268 -27.37 16.12 -10.24
#